data_AF-A0A2V6IXR8-F1
#
_entry.id   AF-A0A2V6IXR8-F1
#
_cell.length_a   1.000
_cell.length_b   1.000
_cell.length_c   1.000
_cell.angle_alpha   90.00
_cell.angle_beta   90.00
_cell.angle_gamma   90.00
#
_symmetry.space_group_name_H-M   'P 1'
#
loop_
_entity.id
_entity.type
_entity.pdbx_description
1 polymer ?
#
loop_
_entity_poly.entity_id
_entity_poly.type
_entity_poly.pdbx_seq_one_letter_code
_entity_poly.pdbx_strand_id
1 'polypeptide(L)'
;MDWKKFFVAFVAAFGFIFLFGFLWYGKLMHGAHQEVPILWRAEADFGNHFSSLVFGHIVMAFFLTLLCARFVPAGGPGACATLAILVALIYAGADLITFAVQPLTTKILCGWIVGDLIQFAIAGAIIGAIYKPAPAHITFVKERSS
;
A
#
# COMPACT_ATOMS: atom_id res chain seq x y z
N MET A 1 -4.39 5.89 19.99
CA MET A 1 -4.38 6.07 18.52
C MET A 1 -5.26 7.27 18.21
N ASP A 2 -4.76 8.23 17.44
CA ASP A 2 -5.55 9.39 17.02
C ASP A 2 -6.43 8.99 15.82
N TRP A 3 -7.71 8.75 16.07
CA TRP A 3 -8.63 8.20 15.07
C TRP A 3 -8.89 9.18 13.91
N LYS A 4 -8.85 10.48 14.16
CA LYS A 4 -9.03 11.50 13.11
C LYS A 4 -7.85 11.49 12.16
N LYS A 5 -6.63 11.52 12.68
CA LYS A 5 -5.41 11.45 11.85
C LYS A 5 -5.28 10.12 11.14
N PHE A 6 -5.63 9.02 11.80
CA PHE A 6 -5.67 7.70 11.20
C PHE A 6 -6.59 7.69 9.98
N PHE A 7 -7.83 8.17 10.13
CA PHE A 7 -8.79 8.18 9.04
C PHE A 7 -8.32 9.04 7.85
N VAL A 8 -7.75 10.22 8.11
CA VAL A 8 -7.20 11.08 7.05
C VAL A 8 -6.03 10.41 6.33
N ALA A 9 -5.11 9.78 7.08
CA ALA A 9 -3.98 9.05 6.50
C ALA A 9 -4.45 7.87 5.64
N PHE A 10 -5.44 7.12 6.11
CA PHE A 10 -6.07 6.03 5.40
C PHE A 10 -6.71 6.49 4.08
N VAL A 11 -7.55 7.53 4.10
CA VAL A 11 -8.22 8.03 2.89
C VAL A 11 -7.19 8.55 1.88
N ALA A 12 -6.15 9.25 2.33
CA ALA A 12 -5.08 9.73 1.46
C ALA A 12 -4.29 8.57 0.84
N ALA A 13 -3.94 7.55 1.62
CA ALA A 13 -3.26 6.35 1.14
C ALA A 13 -4.13 5.58 0.14
N PHE A 14 -5.42 5.39 0.43
CA PHE A 14 -6.36 4.75 -0.48
C PHE A 14 -6.45 5.49 -1.82
N GLY A 15 -6.65 6.81 -1.80
CA GLY A 15 -6.72 7.62 -3.01
C GLY A 15 -5.45 7.50 -3.85
N PHE A 16 -4.27 7.50 -3.20
CA PHE A 16 -3.00 7.30 -3.88
C PHE A 16 -2.86 5.89 -4.46
N ILE A 17 -3.08 4.84 -3.67
CA ILE A 17 -2.94 3.44 -4.13
C ILE A 17 -3.87 3.20 -5.31
N PHE A 18 -5.12 3.67 -5.23
CA PHE A 18 -6.09 3.51 -6.33
C PHE A 18 -5.65 4.25 -7.60
N LEU A 19 -5.24 5.52 -7.48
CA LEU A 19 -4.78 6.31 -8.63
C LEU A 19 -3.51 5.72 -9.25
N PHE A 20 -2.53 5.35 -8.42
CA PHE A 20 -1.32 4.68 -8.88
C PHE A 20 -1.66 3.34 -9.55
N GLY A 21 -2.58 2.58 -8.96
CA GLY A 21 -3.04 1.29 -9.48
C GLY A 21 -3.57 1.42 -10.91
N PHE A 22 -4.42 2.42 -11.14
CA PHE A 22 -4.95 2.75 -12.45
C PHE A 22 -3.85 3.16 -13.45
N LEU A 23 -2.93 4.03 -13.04
CA LEU A 23 -1.89 4.54 -13.95
C LEU A 23 -0.82 3.49 -14.27
N TRP A 24 -0.34 2.77 -13.27
CA TRP A 24 0.73 1.79 -13.42
C TRP A 24 0.22 0.52 -14.08
N TYR A 25 -0.71 -0.18 -13.43
CA TYR A 25 -1.18 -1.48 -13.91
C TYR A 25 -2.22 -1.32 -15.03
N GLY A 26 -3.14 -0.37 -14.90
CA GLY A 26 -4.23 -0.18 -15.87
C GLY A 26 -3.81 0.50 -17.18
N LYS A 27 -2.82 1.41 -17.16
CA LYS A 27 -2.37 2.15 -18.35
C LYS A 27 -0.97 1.73 -18.81
N LEU A 28 0.05 1.85 -17.95
CA LEU A 28 1.44 1.63 -18.35
C LEU A 28 1.74 0.16 -18.66
N MET A 29 1.24 -0.75 -17.82
CA MET A 29 1.42 -2.20 -18.02
C MET A 29 0.37 -2.83 -18.93
N HIS A 30 -0.62 -2.07 -19.41
CA HIS A 30 -1.72 -2.60 -20.20
C HIS A 30 -1.21 -3.42 -21.40
N GLY A 31 -0.23 -2.89 -22.14
CA GLY A 31 0.35 -3.60 -23.29
C GLY A 31 0.99 -4.94 -22.92
N ALA A 32 1.66 -5.02 -21.76
CA ALA A 32 2.22 -6.28 -21.26
C ALA A 32 1.10 -7.24 -20.84
N HIS A 33 0.03 -6.77 -20.21
CA HIS A 33 -1.13 -7.59 -19.84
C HIS A 33 -1.85 -8.18 -21.06
N GLN A 34 -1.86 -7.48 -22.20
CA GLN A 34 -2.39 -8.01 -23.46
C GLN A 34 -1.52 -9.09 -24.11
N GLU A 35 -0.28 -9.33 -23.64
CA GLU A 35 0.52 -10.50 -24.08
C GLU A 35 -0.08 -11.82 -23.55
N VAL A 36 -0.88 -11.76 -22.48
CA VAL A 36 -1.45 -12.93 -21.77
C VAL A 36 -2.94 -12.72 -21.46
N PRO A 37 -3.79 -12.48 -22.47
CA PRO A 37 -5.18 -12.06 -22.28
C PRO A 37 -6.04 -13.08 -21.54
N ILE A 38 -5.66 -14.37 -21.60
CA ILE A 38 -6.37 -15.47 -20.93
C ILE A 38 -6.41 -15.35 -19.40
N LEU A 39 -5.49 -14.58 -18.80
CA LEU A 39 -5.45 -14.36 -17.35
C LEU A 39 -6.42 -13.26 -16.88
N TRP A 40 -6.91 -12.43 -17.79
CA TRP A 40 -7.66 -11.23 -17.46
C TRP A 40 -9.13 -11.44 -17.78
N ARG A 41 -10.00 -10.89 -16.92
CA ARG A 41 -11.43 -10.82 -17.24
C ARG A 41 -11.62 -9.97 -18.49
N ALA A 42 -12.56 -10.37 -19.34
CA ALA A 42 -13.02 -9.53 -20.44
C ALA A 42 -13.55 -8.20 -19.88
N GLU A 43 -13.39 -7.10 -20.62
CA GLU A 43 -13.72 -5.75 -20.14
C GLU A 43 -15.18 -5.62 -19.68
N ALA A 44 -16.12 -6.23 -20.42
CA ALA A 44 -17.53 -6.26 -20.06
C ALA A 44 -17.80 -6.96 -18.71
N ASP A 45 -17.00 -7.97 -18.36
CA ASP A 45 -17.12 -8.67 -17.08
C ASP A 45 -16.31 -8.01 -15.96
N PHE A 46 -15.20 -7.34 -16.31
CA PHE A 46 -14.41 -6.55 -15.36
C PHE A 46 -15.25 -5.46 -14.69
N GLY A 47 -16.13 -4.79 -15.44
CA GLY A 47 -17.04 -3.77 -14.90
C GLY A 47 -17.89 -4.28 -13.73
N ASN A 48 -18.34 -5.53 -13.78
CA ASN A 48 -19.14 -6.16 -12.71
C ASN A 48 -18.31 -6.40 -11.43
N HIS A 49 -16.99 -6.52 -11.56
CA HIS A 49 -16.05 -6.80 -10.47
C HIS A 49 -15.29 -5.56 -10.00
N PHE A 50 -15.56 -4.39 -10.59
CA PHE A 50 -14.89 -3.14 -10.24
C PHE A 50 -15.11 -2.76 -8.76
N SER A 51 -16.29 -3.03 -8.22
CA SER A 51 -16.57 -2.83 -6.78
C SER A 51 -15.67 -3.69 -5.90
N SER A 52 -15.42 -4.95 -6.28
CA SER A 52 -14.49 -5.84 -5.58
C SER A 52 -13.04 -5.34 -5.67
N LEU A 53 -12.64 -4.79 -6.82
CA LEU A 53 -11.32 -4.16 -6.98
C LEU A 53 -11.16 -2.97 -6.03
N VAL A 54 -12.14 -2.05 -5.99
CA VAL A 54 -12.13 -0.89 -5.10
C VAL A 54 -12.09 -1.33 -3.64
N PHE A 55 -12.90 -2.34 -3.28
CA PHE A 55 -12.91 -2.89 -1.93
C PHE A 55 -11.54 -3.48 -1.53
N GLY A 56 -10.87 -4.18 -2.44
CA GLY A 56 -9.50 -4.67 -2.22
C GLY A 56 -8.51 -3.55 -1.90
N HIS A 57 -8.58 -2.43 -2.63
CA HIS A 57 -7.76 -1.25 -2.36
C HIS A 57 -8.07 -0.60 -1.01
N ILE A 58 -9.35 -0.56 -0.61
CA ILE A 58 -9.77 -0.07 0.71
C ILE A 58 -9.15 -0.93 1.82
N VAL A 59 -9.27 -2.26 1.71
CA VAL A 59 -8.71 -3.20 2.68
C VAL A 59 -7.20 -3.02 2.80
N MET A 60 -6.50 -2.98 1.67
CA MET A 60 -5.06 -2.82 1.61
C MET A 60 -4.60 -1.51 2.28
N ALA A 61 -5.22 -0.38 1.90
CA ALA A 61 -4.89 0.93 2.46
C ALA A 61 -5.16 0.98 3.97
N PHE A 62 -6.27 0.40 4.43
CA PHE A 62 -6.64 0.37 5.84
C PHE A 62 -5.60 -0.39 6.67
N PHE A 63 -5.24 -1.61 6.27
CA PHE A 63 -4.27 -2.42 7.00
C PHE A 63 -2.85 -1.87 6.92
N LEU A 64 -2.45 -1.30 5.78
CA LEU A 64 -1.16 -0.60 5.68
C LEU A 64 -1.09 0.59 6.65
N THR A 65 -2.18 1.36 6.74
CA THR A 65 -2.30 2.47 7.69
C THR A 65 -2.24 1.97 9.14
N LEU A 66 -2.91 0.85 9.44
CA LEU A 66 -2.89 0.23 10.77
C LEU A 66 -1.49 -0.27 11.16
N LEU A 67 -0.77 -0.90 10.23
CA LEU A 67 0.61 -1.33 10.42
C LEU A 67 1.50 -0.14 10.78
N CYS A 68 1.46 0.92 9.98
CA CYS A 68 2.21 2.14 10.26
C CYS A 68 1.83 2.73 11.63
N ALA A 69 0.53 2.84 11.93
CA ALA A 69 0.05 3.44 13.16
C ALA A 69 0.39 2.62 14.42
N ARG A 70 0.59 1.30 14.29
CA ARG A 70 0.92 0.39 15.38
C ARG A 70 2.42 0.21 15.58
N PHE A 71 3.18 0.06 14.50
CA PHE A 71 4.59 -0.33 14.53
C PHE A 71 5.56 0.83 14.29
N VAL A 72 5.05 2.01 13.92
CA VAL A 72 5.83 3.25 13.82
C VAL A 72 5.27 4.27 14.82
N PRO A 73 5.44 4.06 16.14
CA PRO A 73 4.82 4.90 17.17
C PRO A 73 5.42 6.30 17.28
N ALA A 74 6.59 6.56 16.69
CA ALA A 74 7.15 7.90 16.52
C ALA A 74 6.59 8.63 15.28
N GLY A 75 5.86 7.92 14.42
CA GLY A 75 5.50 8.39 13.09
C GLY A 75 6.73 8.56 12.19
N GLY A 76 6.56 9.29 11.09
CA GLY A 76 7.64 9.65 10.20
C GLY A 76 7.51 9.01 8.81
N PRO A 77 7.64 9.78 7.72
CA PRO A 77 7.50 9.28 6.37
C PRO A 77 8.48 8.13 6.06
N GLY A 78 9.76 8.27 6.43
CA GLY A 78 10.79 7.27 6.13
C GLY A 78 10.55 5.93 6.83
N ALA A 79 10.19 5.95 8.12
CA ALA A 79 9.95 4.72 8.87
C ALA A 79 8.71 3.95 8.36
N CYS A 80 7.63 4.67 8.04
CA CYS A 80 6.45 4.06 7.43
C CYS A 80 6.72 3.57 5.99
N ALA A 81 7.52 4.29 5.21
CA ALA A 81 7.93 3.85 3.88
C ALA A 81 8.75 2.56 3.93
N THR A 82 9.73 2.46 4.85
CA THR A 82 10.50 1.22 5.05
C THR A 82 9.59 0.05 5.44
N LEU A 83 8.65 0.26 6.36
CA LEU A 83 7.69 -0.77 6.74
C LEU A 83 6.83 -1.20 5.54
N ALA A 84 6.36 -0.25 4.74
CA ALA A 84 5.57 -0.54 3.55
C ALA A 84 6.38 -1.28 2.46
N ILE A 85 7.68 -0.97 2.31
CA ILE A 85 8.58 -1.72 1.43
C ILE A 85 8.68 -3.18 1.88
N LEU A 86 8.76 -3.46 3.20
CA LEU A 86 8.75 -4.84 3.69
C LEU A 86 7.46 -5.57 3.31
N VAL A 87 6.32 -4.87 3.34
CA VAL A 87 5.04 -5.43 2.85
C VAL A 87 5.09 -5.68 1.34
N ALA A 88 5.63 -4.76 0.54
CA ALA A 88 5.81 -4.97 -0.90
C ALA A 88 6.74 -6.14 -1.23
N LEU A 89 7.76 -6.42 -0.42
CA LEU A 89 8.61 -7.60 -0.62
C LEU A 89 7.86 -8.93 -0.38
N ILE A 90 6.85 -8.93 0.51
CA ILE A 90 5.95 -10.08 0.67
C ILE A 90 5.12 -10.26 -0.62
N TYR A 91 4.62 -9.17 -1.19
CA TYR A 91 3.92 -9.20 -2.48
C TYR A 91 4.81 -9.67 -3.63
N ALA A 92 6.07 -9.21 -3.70
CA ALA A 92 7.03 -9.71 -4.67
C ALA A 92 7.23 -11.24 -4.58
N GLY A 93 7.18 -11.80 -3.37
CA GLY A 93 7.13 -13.25 -3.16
C GLY A 93 5.87 -13.89 -3.74
N ALA A 94 4.70 -13.28 -3.53
CA ALA A 94 3.44 -13.74 -4.11
C ALA A 94 3.43 -13.65 -5.65
N ASP A 95 4.05 -12.62 -6.22
CA ASP A 95 4.21 -12.45 -7.67
C ASP A 95 5.09 -13.55 -8.27
N LEU A 96 6.20 -13.89 -7.62
CA LEU A 96 7.08 -14.99 -8.03
C LEU A 96 6.35 -16.34 -8.01
N ILE A 97 5.54 -16.59 -6.98
CA ILE A 97 4.70 -17.80 -6.90
C ILE A 97 3.68 -17.80 -8.05
N THR A 98 3.03 -16.66 -8.29
CA THR A 98 2.05 -16.51 -9.36
C THR A 98 2.68 -16.73 -10.74
N PHE A 99 3.88 -16.19 -10.95
CA PHE A 99 4.67 -16.42 -12.18
C PHE A 99 5.04 -17.89 -12.39
N ALA A 100 5.29 -18.65 -11.32
CA ALA A 100 5.59 -20.07 -11.42
C ALA A 100 4.35 -20.92 -11.80
N VAL A 101 3.14 -20.49 -11.42
CA VAL A 101 1.92 -21.29 -11.60
C VAL A 101 0.98 -20.76 -12.68
N GLN A 102 1.21 -19.55 -13.17
CA GLN A 102 0.44 -18.91 -14.24
C GLN A 102 1.35 -18.55 -15.41
N PRO A 103 0.84 -18.50 -16.65
CA PRO A 103 1.61 -18.08 -17.83
C PRO A 103 1.87 -16.57 -17.84
N LEU A 104 2.47 -16.01 -16.79
CA LEU A 104 2.90 -14.61 -16.74
C LEU A 104 4.20 -14.45 -17.52
N THR A 105 4.35 -13.32 -18.21
CA THR A 105 5.63 -12.98 -18.86
C THR A 105 6.59 -12.35 -17.84
N THR A 106 7.89 -12.49 -18.06
CA THR A 106 8.90 -11.87 -17.19
C THR A 106 8.74 -10.35 -17.13
N LYS A 107 8.23 -9.73 -18.19
CA LYS A 107 7.90 -8.29 -18.22
C LYS A 107 6.83 -7.94 -17.20
N ILE A 108 5.77 -8.75 -17.10
CA ILE A 108 4.70 -8.54 -16.12
C ILE A 108 5.23 -8.73 -14.70
N LEU A 109 5.98 -9.80 -14.45
CA LEU A 109 6.59 -10.05 -13.15
C LEU A 109 7.46 -8.88 -12.68
N CYS A 110 8.40 -8.42 -13.52
CA CYS A 110 9.26 -7.29 -13.17
C CYS A 110 8.45 -6.00 -12.98
N GLY A 111 7.44 -5.77 -13.82
CA GLY A 111 6.58 -4.60 -13.73
C GLY A 111 5.72 -4.57 -12.46
N TRP A 112 5.24 -5.73 -11.98
CA TRP A 112 4.50 -5.83 -10.72
C TRP A 112 5.41 -5.60 -9.53
N ILE A 113 6.56 -6.26 -9.44
CA ILE A 113 7.51 -6.06 -8.33
C ILE A 113 7.94 -4.59 -8.24
N VAL A 114 8.30 -3.96 -9.36
CA VAL A 114 8.68 -2.55 -9.38
C VAL A 114 7.49 -1.65 -9.01
N GLY A 115 6.30 -1.94 -9.54
CA GLY A 115 5.07 -1.22 -9.23
C GLY A 115 4.75 -1.26 -7.74
N ASP A 116 4.79 -2.45 -7.14
CA ASP A 116 4.49 -2.69 -5.73
C ASP A 116 5.49 -1.97 -4.83
N LEU A 117 6.79 -2.07 -5.14
CA LEU A 117 7.82 -1.36 -4.38
C LEU A 117 7.58 0.16 -4.38
N ILE A 118 7.27 0.75 -5.54
CA ILE A 118 7.00 2.18 -5.66
C ILE A 118 5.70 2.55 -4.94
N GLN A 119 4.62 1.81 -5.21
CA GLN A 119 3.29 2.10 -4.67
C GLN A 119 3.30 2.05 -3.15
N PHE A 120 3.82 0.97 -2.57
CA PHE A 120 3.82 0.81 -1.12
C PHE A 120 4.80 1.79 -0.46
N ALA A 121 5.99 2.05 -1.02
CA ALA A 121 6.91 3.03 -0.45
C ALA A 121 6.27 4.42 -0.34
N ILE A 122 5.62 4.88 -1.42
CA ILE A 122 4.97 6.20 -1.44
C ILE A 122 3.73 6.21 -0.54
N ALA A 123 2.90 5.16 -0.57
CA ALA A 123 1.74 5.05 0.30
C ALA A 123 2.14 5.07 1.79
N GLY A 124 3.18 4.33 2.15
CA GLY A 124 3.77 4.33 3.49
C GLY A 124 4.29 5.72 3.89
N ALA A 125 5.00 6.40 2.99
CA ALA A 125 5.47 7.76 3.22
C ALA A 125 4.33 8.76 3.47
N ILE A 126 3.26 8.69 2.67
CA ILE A 126 2.04 9.50 2.83
C ILE A 126 1.43 9.25 4.22
N ILE A 127 1.27 7.98 4.60
CA ILE A 127 0.73 7.61 5.92
C ILE A 127 1.60 8.18 7.04
N GLY A 128 2.92 7.99 6.98
CA GLY A 128 3.86 8.47 8.00
C GLY A 128 3.97 9.99 8.08
N ALA A 129 3.70 10.71 6.99
CA ALA A 129 3.65 12.17 6.97
C ALA A 129 2.41 12.72 7.69
N ILE A 130 1.27 12.06 7.50
CA ILE A 130 -0.04 12.50 8.03
C ILE A 130 -0.23 12.01 9.47
N TYR A 131 0.04 10.72 9.73
CA TYR A 131 -0.12 10.10 11.03
C TYR A 131 1.07 10.42 11.94
N LYS A 132 1.09 11.66 12.45
CA LYS A 132 1.98 12.06 13.56
C LYS A 132 1.29 11.83 14.90
N PRO A 133 1.80 10.89 15.73
CA PRO A 133 1.25 10.67 17.06
C PRO A 133 1.39 11.95 17.90
N ALA A 134 0.42 12.21 18.77
CA ALA A 134 0.55 13.29 19.74
C ALA A 134 1.75 12.99 20.65
N PRO A 135 2.58 13.99 21.02
CA PRO A 135 3.68 13.76 21.94
C PRO A 135 3.13 13.10 23.20
N ALA A 136 3.75 11.99 23.61
CA ALA A 136 3.45 11.39 24.90
C ALA A 136 3.64 12.48 25.95
N HIS A 137 2.60 12.76 26.74
CA HIS A 137 2.67 13.75 27.80
C HIS A 137 3.63 13.21 28.87
N ILE A 138 4.93 13.47 28.73
CA ILE A 138 5.93 13.15 29.74
C ILE A 138 5.68 14.14 30.88
N THR A 139 4.84 13.76 31.84
CA THR A 139 4.82 14.42 33.15
C THR A 139 6.14 14.10 33.84
N PHE A 140 7.10 15.03 33.78
CA PHE A 140 8.23 15.01 34.70
C PHE A 140 7.67 15.23 36.11
N VAL A 141 7.60 14.15 36.91
CA VAL A 141 7.39 14.27 38.35
C VAL A 141 8.66 14.89 38.91
N LYS A 142 8.59 16.18 39.25
CA LYS A 142 9.66 16.86 39.98
C LYS A 142 9.71 16.24 41.37
N GLU A 143 10.63 15.31 41.60
CA GLU A 143 10.93 14.85 42.95
C GLU A 143 11.32 16.07 43.79
N ARG A 144 10.53 16.32 44.85
CA ARG A 144 10.89 17.32 45.85
C ARG A 144 12.02 16.71 46.68
N SER A 145 13.23 17.25 46.52
CA SER A 145 14.35 17.02 47.43
C SER A 145 13.96 17.53 48.82
N SER A 146 13.94 16.61 49.79
CA SER A 146 13.90 16.92 51.22
C SER A 146 15.31 17.13 51.76
#